data_AF-A0A9I9D230-F1
#
_entry.id   AF-A0A9I9D230-F1
#
_cell.length_a   1.000
_cell.length_b   1.000
_cell.length_c   1.000
_cell.angle_alpha   90.00
_cell.angle_beta   90.00
_cell.angle_gamma   90.00
#
_symmetry.space_group_name_H-M   'P 1'
#
loop_
_entity.id
_entity.type
_entity.pdbx_description
1 polymer ?
#
loop_
_entity_poly.entity_id
_entity_poly.type
_entity_poly.pdbx_seq_one_letter_code
_entity_poly.pdbx_strand_id
1 'polypeptide(L)'
;MVLSRASQKTFAIRAKNWTESAHRFLKQCSDAGNVEACYTLGMIRFYCLQNRGSGASLMAKAAICSHAPALYSLAVIQFNGSGGSKNDKDLRAGVALCARAAFLGHIDALRELGHCLQDGYGVRQNITEGRRFLVQANARELAAVLSSEAASSVAASRSCLTWNTHPPHHRHVTGSGCPLLSDFGCNIPAPEAHPASQFLAEWFEARGGSPGNGLRLCSHVGCGRPETRRHEFRRCSVCGAVNYCSRACQALDWKLRHKMDCAPVERWLDDNGDVADDVADDIMEES
;
A
#
# COMPACT_ATOMS: atom_id res chain seq x y z
N MET A 1 -24.47 -17.21 -14.42
CA MET A 1 -24.73 -15.98 -13.65
C MET A 1 -23.70 -14.91 -14.04
N VAL A 2 -24.08 -13.88 -14.80
CA VAL A 2 -23.15 -12.89 -15.41
C VAL A 2 -22.34 -12.11 -14.36
N LEU A 3 -22.96 -11.79 -13.22
CA LEU A 3 -22.36 -11.00 -12.14
C LEU A 3 -21.11 -11.66 -11.51
N SER A 4 -21.13 -12.99 -11.35
CA SER A 4 -19.99 -13.76 -10.83
C SER A 4 -18.74 -13.71 -11.72
N ARG A 5 -18.91 -13.34 -13.01
CA ARG A 5 -17.86 -13.32 -14.05
C ARG A 5 -17.50 -11.91 -14.53
N ALA A 6 -18.08 -10.87 -13.95
CA ALA A 6 -17.72 -9.50 -14.28
C ALA A 6 -16.22 -9.26 -14.06
N SER A 7 -15.58 -8.56 -15.01
CA SER A 7 -14.13 -8.35 -15.01
C SER A 7 -13.71 -7.28 -14.01
N GLN A 8 -12.43 -7.26 -13.65
CA GLN A 8 -11.85 -6.21 -12.81
C GLN A 8 -12.08 -4.79 -13.35
N LYS A 9 -12.03 -4.61 -14.68
CA LYS A 9 -12.30 -3.31 -15.33
C LYS A 9 -13.70 -2.80 -15.02
N THR A 10 -14.67 -3.70 -14.81
CA THR A 10 -16.05 -3.35 -14.43
C THR A 10 -16.12 -2.71 -13.05
N PHE A 11 -15.13 -2.96 -12.18
CA PHE A 11 -15.07 -2.44 -10.81
C PHE A 11 -14.12 -1.26 -10.66
N ALA A 12 -13.55 -0.75 -11.75
CA ALA A 12 -12.77 0.49 -11.79
C ALA A 12 -13.66 1.75 -11.72
N ILE A 13 -14.51 1.79 -10.70
CA ILE A 13 -15.38 2.91 -10.38
C ILE A 13 -14.50 4.03 -9.84
N ARG A 14 -14.73 5.26 -10.29
CA ARG A 14 -14.04 6.46 -9.77
C ARG A 14 -14.75 6.97 -8.52
N ALA A 15 -14.03 7.54 -7.56
CA ALA A 15 -14.64 7.97 -6.30
C ALA A 15 -15.76 9.01 -6.50
N LYS A 16 -15.57 9.92 -7.45
CA LYS A 16 -16.59 10.92 -7.85
C LYS A 16 -17.88 10.31 -8.42
N ASN A 17 -17.82 9.07 -8.91
CA ASN A 17 -18.95 8.34 -9.48
C ASN A 17 -19.56 7.34 -8.46
N TRP A 18 -19.11 7.38 -7.20
CA TRP A 18 -19.65 6.51 -6.16
C TRP A 18 -21.09 6.92 -5.81
N THR A 19 -22.03 6.04 -6.15
CA THR A 19 -23.47 6.23 -5.92
C THR A 19 -24.06 4.99 -5.27
N GLU A 20 -25.27 5.10 -4.71
CA GLU A 20 -26.00 3.95 -4.15
C GLU A 20 -26.19 2.83 -5.19
N SER A 21 -26.42 3.17 -6.46
CA SER A 21 -26.51 2.19 -7.54
C SER A 21 -25.18 1.47 -7.81
N ALA A 22 -24.06 2.21 -7.80
CA ALA A 22 -22.72 1.63 -7.95
C ALA A 22 -22.39 0.69 -6.77
N HIS A 23 -22.71 1.11 -5.55
CA HIS A 23 -22.58 0.28 -4.35
C HIS A 23 -23.43 -0.99 -4.46
N ARG A 24 -24.72 -0.87 -4.79
CA ARG A 24 -25.63 -2.00 -4.94
C ARG A 24 -25.13 -3.00 -5.98
N PHE A 25 -24.66 -2.51 -7.12
CA PHE A 25 -24.10 -3.37 -8.18
C PHE A 25 -22.87 -4.14 -7.70
N LEU A 26 -21.92 -3.46 -7.03
CA LEU A 26 -20.73 -4.09 -6.50
C LEU A 26 -21.07 -5.12 -5.41
N LYS A 27 -22.05 -4.82 -4.56
CA LYS A 27 -22.59 -5.75 -3.56
C LYS A 27 -23.21 -6.97 -4.22
N GLN A 28 -24.05 -6.82 -5.24
CA GLN A 28 -24.65 -7.94 -5.97
C GLN A 28 -23.59 -8.84 -6.62
N CYS A 29 -22.52 -8.28 -7.18
CA CYS A 29 -21.40 -9.07 -7.71
C CYS A 29 -20.68 -9.85 -6.61
N SER A 30 -20.41 -9.22 -5.47
CA SER A 30 -19.80 -9.87 -4.30
C SER A 30 -20.68 -10.98 -3.72
N ASP A 31 -22.00 -10.75 -3.63
CA ASP A 31 -22.99 -11.72 -3.16
C ASP A 31 -23.07 -12.92 -4.14
N ALA A 32 -22.96 -12.67 -5.45
CA ALA A 32 -22.84 -13.68 -6.50
C ALA A 32 -21.48 -14.41 -6.53
N GLY A 33 -20.55 -14.11 -5.60
CA GLY A 33 -19.27 -14.78 -5.47
C GLY A 33 -18.13 -14.24 -6.35
N ASN A 34 -18.29 -13.05 -6.94
CA ASN A 34 -17.21 -12.42 -7.67
C ASN A 34 -16.08 -11.99 -6.71
N VAL A 35 -14.92 -12.64 -6.83
CA VAL A 35 -13.75 -12.47 -5.95
C VAL A 35 -13.22 -11.03 -5.98
N GLU A 36 -13.17 -10.41 -7.15
CA GLU A 36 -12.68 -9.05 -7.35
C GLU A 36 -13.66 -8.01 -6.77
N ALA A 37 -14.96 -8.25 -6.91
CA ALA A 37 -15.98 -7.43 -6.27
C ALA A 37 -15.92 -7.53 -4.74
N CYS A 38 -15.69 -8.74 -4.20
CA CYS A 38 -15.46 -8.92 -2.76
C CYS A 38 -14.26 -8.11 -2.28
N TYR A 39 -13.14 -8.18 -3.00
CA TYR A 39 -11.95 -7.40 -2.65
C TYR A 39 -12.20 -5.88 -2.73
N THR A 40 -12.73 -5.40 -3.85
CA THR A 40 -12.97 -3.97 -4.07
C THR A 40 -13.96 -3.40 -3.06
N LEU A 41 -15.10 -4.07 -2.83
CA LEU A 41 -16.08 -3.65 -1.82
C LEU A 41 -15.50 -3.75 -0.41
N GLY A 42 -14.66 -4.75 -0.15
CA GLY A 42 -13.96 -4.93 1.12
C GLY A 42 -13.04 -3.75 1.44
N MET A 43 -12.22 -3.33 0.48
CA MET A 43 -11.34 -2.17 0.60
C MET A 43 -12.13 -0.88 0.85
N ILE A 44 -13.20 -0.63 0.09
CA ILE A 44 -14.05 0.55 0.24
C ILE A 44 -14.73 0.55 1.61
N ARG A 45 -15.33 -0.57 2.02
CA ARG A 45 -16.00 -0.67 3.33
C ARG A 45 -15.02 -0.46 4.49
N PHE A 46 -13.83 -1.04 4.38
CA PHE A 46 -12.81 -0.96 5.41
C PHE A 46 -12.29 0.47 5.60
N TYR A 47 -11.84 1.12 4.52
CA TYR A 47 -11.13 2.40 4.60
C TYR A 47 -12.03 3.62 4.40
N CYS A 48 -13.01 3.56 3.50
CA CYS A 48 -13.82 4.73 3.12
C CYS A 48 -15.09 4.87 3.96
N LEU A 49 -15.77 3.75 4.23
CA LEU A 49 -17.07 3.74 4.92
C LEU A 49 -16.96 3.38 6.41
N GLN A 50 -15.73 3.26 6.93
CA GLN A 50 -15.43 2.96 8.33
C GLN A 50 -16.08 1.68 8.88
N ASN A 51 -16.48 0.76 8.00
CA ASN A 51 -17.05 -0.53 8.36
C ASN A 51 -15.97 -1.62 8.26
N ARG A 52 -15.03 -1.58 9.22
CA ARG A 52 -13.82 -2.42 9.23
C ARG A 52 -14.14 -3.91 9.29
N GLY A 53 -15.05 -4.32 10.17
CA GLY A 53 -15.43 -5.73 10.32
C GLY A 53 -15.99 -6.32 9.02
N SER A 54 -16.94 -5.64 8.38
CA SER A 54 -17.48 -6.07 7.10
C SER A 54 -16.43 -6.02 5.99
N GLY A 55 -15.60 -4.98 5.96
CA GLY A 55 -14.54 -4.82 4.96
C GLY A 55 -13.50 -5.95 5.03
N ALA A 56 -13.03 -6.27 6.23
CA ALA A 56 -12.09 -7.36 6.47
C ALA A 56 -12.69 -8.72 6.11
N SER A 57 -13.96 -8.96 6.45
CA SER A 57 -14.68 -10.20 6.09
C SER A 57 -14.76 -10.40 4.57
N LEU A 58 -15.06 -9.34 3.81
CA LEU A 58 -15.11 -9.42 2.35
C LEU A 58 -13.73 -9.65 1.72
N MET A 59 -12.68 -9.00 2.24
CA MET A 59 -11.31 -9.27 1.83
C MET A 59 -10.89 -10.70 2.18
N ALA A 60 -11.31 -11.23 3.34
CA ALA A 60 -11.06 -12.62 3.72
C ALA A 60 -11.74 -13.60 2.77
N LYS A 61 -12.99 -13.33 2.36
CA LYS A 61 -13.68 -14.11 1.32
C LYS A 61 -12.89 -14.15 0.02
N ALA A 62 -12.38 -13.02 -0.45
CA ALA A 62 -11.52 -12.98 -1.64
C ALA A 62 -10.19 -13.74 -1.42
N ALA A 63 -9.57 -13.58 -0.26
CA ALA A 63 -8.31 -14.24 0.10
C ALA A 63 -8.43 -15.77 0.18
N ILE A 64 -9.56 -16.31 0.64
CA ILE A 64 -9.85 -17.76 0.64
C ILE A 64 -9.77 -18.30 -0.79
N CYS A 65 -10.29 -17.55 -1.77
CA CYS A 65 -10.20 -17.84 -3.20
C CYS A 65 -8.82 -17.52 -3.83
N SER A 66 -7.77 -17.38 -3.01
CA SER A 66 -6.40 -17.07 -3.46
C SER A 66 -6.28 -15.75 -4.23
N HIS A 67 -7.07 -14.75 -3.84
CA HIS A 67 -6.90 -13.40 -4.37
C HIS A 67 -5.68 -12.71 -3.75
N ALA A 68 -4.59 -12.61 -4.51
CA ALA A 68 -3.30 -12.13 -4.01
C ALA A 68 -3.35 -10.68 -3.46
N PRO A 69 -4.03 -9.71 -4.10
CA PRO A 69 -4.20 -8.37 -3.53
C PRO A 69 -4.97 -8.34 -2.21
N ALA A 70 -5.97 -9.22 -2.04
CA ALA A 70 -6.72 -9.33 -0.79
C ALA A 70 -5.86 -9.92 0.34
N LEU A 71 -5.11 -10.98 0.04
CA LEU A 71 -4.15 -11.57 0.97
C LEU A 71 -3.12 -10.53 1.43
N TYR A 72 -2.56 -9.75 0.51
CA TYR A 72 -1.61 -8.69 0.83
C TYR A 72 -2.25 -7.56 1.67
N SER A 73 -3.48 -7.17 1.36
CA SER A 73 -4.20 -6.15 2.12
C SER A 73 -4.46 -6.59 3.57
N LEU A 74 -4.88 -7.83 3.76
CA LEU A 74 -5.04 -8.42 5.09
C LEU A 74 -3.69 -8.52 5.82
N ALA A 75 -2.60 -8.87 5.13
CA ALA A 75 -1.27 -8.88 5.73
C ALA A 75 -0.88 -7.51 6.29
N VAL A 76 -1.12 -6.43 5.54
CA VAL A 76 -0.85 -5.06 6.01
C VAL A 76 -1.73 -4.69 7.20
N ILE A 77 -3.00 -5.09 7.21
CA ILE A 77 -3.89 -4.89 8.37
C ILE A 77 -3.32 -5.59 9.61
N GLN A 78 -2.80 -6.81 9.48
CA GLN A 78 -2.19 -7.55 10.58
C GLN A 78 -0.88 -6.93 11.07
N PHE A 79 -0.03 -6.44 10.16
CA PHE A 79 1.21 -5.75 10.54
C PHE A 79 0.97 -4.44 11.29
N ASN A 80 -0.07 -3.71 10.89
CA ASN A 80 -0.38 -2.41 11.46
C ASN A 80 -1.31 -2.52 12.69
N GLY A 81 -2.06 -3.61 12.81
CA GLY A 81 -3.11 -3.78 13.81
C GLY A 81 -4.25 -2.81 13.54
N SER A 82 -4.74 -2.79 12.29
CA SER A 82 -5.82 -1.89 11.85
C SER A 82 -7.23 -2.45 12.15
N GLY A 83 -7.33 -3.55 12.90
CA GLY A 83 -8.56 -4.30 13.16
C GLY A 83 -9.56 -3.64 14.12
N GLY A 84 -9.12 -2.64 14.89
CA GLY A 84 -9.95 -1.93 15.87
C GLY A 84 -9.14 -1.47 17.09
N SER A 85 -8.27 -2.31 17.63
CA SER A 85 -7.42 -2.01 18.80
C SER A 85 -5.93 -2.00 18.45
N LYS A 86 -5.09 -1.35 19.30
CA LYS A 86 -3.62 -1.37 19.13
C LYS A 86 -3.02 -2.77 19.28
N ASN A 87 -3.71 -3.67 19.98
CA ASN A 87 -3.25 -5.03 20.28
C ASN A 87 -3.59 -6.02 19.16
N ASP A 88 -4.27 -5.59 18.10
CA ASP A 88 -4.65 -6.43 16.97
C ASP A 88 -3.46 -6.73 16.03
N LYS A 89 -2.24 -6.36 16.41
CA LYS A 89 -1.05 -6.66 15.63
C LYS A 89 -0.69 -8.13 15.76
N ASP A 90 -0.83 -8.88 14.69
CA ASP A 90 -0.30 -10.24 14.57
C ASP A 90 0.70 -10.32 13.42
N LEU A 91 1.98 -10.16 13.77
CA LEU A 91 3.05 -10.16 12.79
C LEU A 91 3.22 -11.53 12.13
N ARG A 92 2.95 -12.62 12.84
CA ARG A 92 3.07 -13.98 12.29
C ARG A 92 1.97 -14.24 11.28
N ALA A 93 0.73 -13.88 11.60
CA ALA A 93 -0.38 -13.93 10.65
C ALA A 93 -0.12 -13.03 9.44
N GLY A 94 0.41 -11.82 9.67
CA GLY A 94 0.83 -10.91 8.61
C GLY A 94 1.84 -11.53 7.65
N VAL A 95 2.92 -12.12 8.18
CA VAL A 95 3.92 -12.84 7.36
C VAL A 95 3.30 -14.01 6.61
N ALA A 96 2.44 -14.81 7.24
CA ALA A 96 1.81 -15.96 6.60
C ALA A 96 0.93 -15.56 5.40
N LEU A 97 0.11 -14.51 5.57
CA LEU A 97 -0.71 -13.94 4.49
C LEU A 97 0.16 -13.35 3.39
N CYS A 98 1.23 -12.64 3.76
CA CYS A 98 2.19 -12.04 2.86
C CYS A 98 2.91 -13.11 2.01
N ALA A 99 3.36 -14.19 2.63
CA ALA A 99 3.98 -15.33 1.96
C ALA A 99 3.03 -16.00 0.97
N ARG A 100 1.75 -16.18 1.34
CA ARG A 100 0.75 -16.72 0.43
C ARG A 100 0.50 -15.79 -0.76
N ALA A 101 0.42 -14.48 -0.55
CA ALA A 101 0.30 -13.50 -1.64
C ALA A 101 1.55 -13.49 -2.56
N ALA A 102 2.75 -13.56 -1.98
CA ALA A 102 4.02 -13.59 -2.72
C ALA A 102 4.15 -14.85 -3.59
N PHE A 103 3.72 -16.01 -3.06
CA PHE A 103 3.66 -17.27 -3.80
C PHE A 103 2.77 -17.15 -5.03
N LEU A 104 1.63 -16.46 -4.90
CA LEU A 104 0.69 -16.19 -5.99
C LEU A 104 1.15 -15.09 -6.96
N GLY A 105 2.37 -14.58 -6.81
CA GLY A 105 2.94 -13.59 -7.74
C GLY A 105 2.81 -12.13 -7.31
N HIS A 106 2.22 -11.83 -6.15
CA HIS A 106 2.05 -10.44 -5.71
C HIS A 106 3.39 -9.79 -5.36
N ILE A 107 3.83 -8.84 -6.19
CA ILE A 107 5.18 -8.25 -6.14
C ILE A 107 5.41 -7.50 -4.82
N ASP A 108 4.44 -6.70 -4.37
CA ASP A 108 4.58 -5.96 -3.11
C ASP A 108 4.62 -6.88 -1.89
N ALA A 109 3.95 -8.03 -1.96
CA ALA A 109 3.98 -9.01 -0.89
C ALA A 109 5.34 -9.71 -0.85
N LEU A 110 5.89 -10.03 -2.01
CA LEU A 110 7.24 -10.58 -2.10
C LEU A 110 8.29 -9.62 -1.54
N ARG A 111 8.13 -8.31 -1.82
CA ARG A 111 8.98 -7.25 -1.27
C ARG A 111 8.86 -7.13 0.25
N GLU A 112 7.63 -7.09 0.77
CA GLU A 112 7.37 -7.10 2.22
C GLU A 112 8.01 -8.31 2.90
N LEU A 113 7.82 -9.50 2.34
CA LEU A 113 8.37 -10.74 2.89
C LEU A 113 9.90 -10.70 2.93
N GLY A 114 10.53 -10.14 1.89
CA GLY A 114 11.97 -9.91 1.85
C GLY A 114 12.47 -9.00 2.98
N HIS A 115 11.71 -7.96 3.31
CA HIS A 115 12.01 -7.10 4.47
C HIS A 115 11.74 -7.81 5.81
N CYS A 116 10.65 -8.56 5.93
CA CYS A 116 10.32 -9.31 7.13
C CYS A 116 11.43 -10.31 7.49
N LEU A 117 11.97 -11.03 6.50
CA LEU A 117 13.09 -11.95 6.68
C LEU A 117 14.39 -11.25 7.06
N GLN A 118 14.69 -10.08 6.47
CA GLN A 118 15.90 -9.33 6.82
C GLN A 118 15.84 -8.75 8.24
N ASP A 119 14.67 -8.25 8.65
CA ASP A 119 14.50 -7.57 9.94
C ASP A 119 14.11 -8.55 11.07
N GLY A 120 13.79 -9.81 10.76
CA GLY A 120 13.22 -10.75 11.74
C GLY A 120 11.81 -10.36 12.20
N TYR A 121 11.06 -9.66 11.34
CA TYR A 121 9.77 -9.08 11.68
C TYR A 121 8.64 -10.08 11.47
N GLY A 122 8.13 -10.68 12.57
CA GLY A 122 7.08 -11.71 12.53
C GLY A 122 7.56 -13.09 12.06
N VAL A 123 8.85 -13.24 11.76
CA VAL A 123 9.49 -14.47 11.27
C VAL A 123 10.94 -14.53 11.76
N ARG A 124 11.54 -15.72 11.80
CA ARG A 124 12.98 -15.85 12.09
C ARG A 124 13.79 -15.10 11.03
N GLN A 125 14.76 -14.31 11.49
CA GLN A 125 15.64 -13.57 10.60
C GLN A 125 16.41 -14.50 9.66
N ASN A 126 16.40 -14.18 8.37
CA ASN A 126 17.21 -14.81 7.33
C ASN A 126 17.54 -13.76 6.26
N ILE A 127 18.69 -13.12 6.43
CA ILE A 127 19.13 -12.01 5.56
C ILE A 127 19.32 -12.47 4.12
N THR A 128 19.90 -13.65 3.91
CA THR A 128 20.19 -14.21 2.59
C THR A 128 18.90 -14.43 1.79
N GLU A 129 17.92 -15.10 2.39
CA GLU A 129 16.63 -15.35 1.73
C GLU A 129 15.84 -14.05 1.53
N GLY A 130 15.89 -13.15 2.51
CA GLY A 130 15.23 -11.85 2.39
C GLY A 130 15.77 -11.02 1.22
N ARG A 131 17.10 -10.98 1.02
CA ARG A 131 17.73 -10.34 -0.14
C ARG A 131 17.32 -11.00 -1.45
N ARG A 132 17.27 -12.34 -1.49
CA ARG A 132 16.82 -13.10 -2.66
C ARG A 132 15.39 -12.71 -3.06
N PHE A 133 14.47 -12.59 -2.11
CA PHE A 133 13.10 -12.15 -2.41
C PHE A 133 13.02 -10.70 -2.90
N LEU A 134 13.85 -9.79 -2.37
CA LEU A 134 13.90 -8.42 -2.89
C LEU A 134 14.38 -8.36 -4.36
N VAL A 135 15.41 -9.14 -4.71
CA VAL A 135 15.89 -9.26 -6.10
C VAL A 135 14.79 -9.86 -6.98
N GLN A 136 14.12 -10.91 -6.52
CA GLN A 136 13.03 -11.54 -7.24
C GLN A 136 11.84 -10.58 -7.45
N ALA A 137 11.51 -9.74 -6.46
CA ALA A 137 10.47 -8.72 -6.61
C ALA A 137 10.80 -7.72 -7.71
N ASN A 138 12.03 -7.20 -7.74
CA ASN A 138 12.47 -6.28 -8.79
C ASN A 138 12.49 -6.95 -10.18
N ALA A 139 12.92 -8.21 -10.28
CA ALA A 139 12.90 -8.96 -11.53
C ALA A 139 11.47 -9.19 -12.05
N ARG A 140 10.53 -9.54 -11.15
CA ARG A 140 9.10 -9.69 -11.52
C ARG A 140 8.46 -8.38 -11.92
N GLU A 141 8.81 -7.28 -11.26
CA GLU A 141 8.35 -5.93 -11.62
C GLU A 141 8.79 -5.54 -13.03
N LEU A 142 10.08 -5.74 -13.35
CA LEU A 142 10.59 -5.51 -14.70
C LEU A 142 9.90 -6.40 -15.75
N ALA A 143 9.76 -7.70 -15.47
CA ALA A 143 9.11 -8.64 -16.39
C ALA A 143 7.64 -8.28 -16.66
N ALA A 144 6.91 -7.82 -15.64
CA ALA A 144 5.51 -7.40 -15.78
C ALA A 144 5.38 -6.20 -16.73
N VAL A 145 6.28 -5.22 -16.62
CA VAL A 145 6.30 -4.04 -17.49
C VAL A 145 6.60 -4.42 -18.94
N LEU A 146 7.66 -5.21 -19.17
CA LEU A 146 8.03 -5.65 -20.52
C LEU A 146 6.91 -6.46 -21.19
N SER A 147 6.18 -7.27 -20.43
CA SER A 147 5.06 -8.06 -20.94
C SER A 147 3.86 -7.17 -21.34
N SER A 148 3.62 -6.08 -20.61
CA SER A 148 2.55 -5.13 -20.92
C SER A 148 2.81 -4.32 -22.20
N GLU A 149 4.08 -3.95 -22.43
CA GLU A 149 4.50 -3.27 -23.66
C GLU A 149 4.45 -4.16 -24.89
N ALA A 150 4.85 -5.43 -24.76
CA ALA A 150 4.74 -6.42 -25.84
C ALA A 150 3.27 -6.64 -26.27
N ALA A 151 2.33 -6.61 -25.32
CA ALA A 151 0.89 -6.70 -25.62
C ALA A 151 0.32 -5.43 -26.28
N SER A 152 1.00 -4.29 -26.14
CA SER A 152 0.54 -2.98 -26.62
C SER A 152 1.19 -2.55 -27.95
N SER A 153 2.13 -3.33 -28.50
CA SER A 153 2.96 -2.90 -29.64
C SER A 153 2.80 -3.76 -30.90
N VAL A 154 1.89 -3.33 -31.79
CA VAL A 154 2.10 -3.42 -33.25
C VAL A 154 2.78 -2.14 -33.80
N ALA A 155 3.06 -1.11 -32.97
CA ALA A 155 3.63 0.16 -33.48
C ALA A 155 4.58 0.93 -32.53
N ALA A 156 5.15 0.32 -31.50
CA ALA A 156 6.08 1.01 -30.59
C ALA A 156 7.43 0.29 -30.47
N SER A 157 8.03 -0.04 -31.62
CA SER A 157 9.47 -0.32 -31.63
C SER A 157 10.23 1.00 -31.40
N ARG A 158 11.02 1.05 -30.31
CA ARG A 158 12.18 1.95 -30.04
C ARG A 158 12.09 3.02 -28.92
N SER A 159 11.26 2.92 -27.88
CA SER A 159 11.35 3.94 -26.81
C SER A 159 10.99 3.51 -25.37
N CYS A 160 11.61 2.44 -24.86
CA CYS A 160 11.67 2.18 -23.41
C CYS A 160 13.10 1.84 -22.93
N LEU A 161 14.05 1.67 -23.85
CA LEU A 161 15.47 1.40 -23.60
C LEU A 161 16.36 2.52 -24.16
N THR A 162 15.99 3.79 -23.96
CA THR A 162 16.89 4.90 -24.31
C THR A 162 18.00 4.98 -23.27
N TRP A 163 19.15 4.38 -23.57
CA TRP A 163 20.39 4.65 -22.84
C TRP A 163 20.71 6.15 -22.95
N ASN A 164 20.34 6.94 -21.94
CA ASN A 164 20.74 8.34 -21.88
C ASN A 164 22.14 8.41 -21.26
N THR A 165 23.14 8.73 -22.08
CA THR A 165 24.55 8.90 -21.68
C THR A 165 24.84 10.23 -20.96
N HIS A 166 23.82 10.98 -20.53
CA HIS A 166 23.98 12.28 -19.86
C HIS A 166 23.38 12.28 -18.45
N PRO A 167 24.08 12.86 -17.45
CA PRO A 167 23.53 12.98 -16.11
C PRO A 167 22.30 13.90 -16.12
N PRO A 168 21.26 13.63 -15.31
CA PRO A 168 20.04 14.41 -15.36
C PRO A 168 20.26 15.79 -14.74
N HIS A 169 20.43 16.80 -15.58
CA HIS A 169 20.22 18.20 -15.18
C HIS A 169 18.72 18.51 -15.16
N HIS A 170 18.32 19.25 -14.13
CA HIS A 170 16.98 19.80 -13.88
C HIS A 170 16.18 20.09 -15.16
N ARG A 171 15.18 19.24 -15.44
CA ARG A 171 13.99 19.64 -16.18
C ARG A 171 12.79 18.86 -15.65
N HIS A 172 11.73 19.60 -15.35
CA HIS A 172 10.39 19.06 -15.15
C HIS A 172 10.02 18.21 -16.38
N VAL A 173 10.20 16.90 -16.27
CA VAL A 173 9.64 15.93 -17.21
C VAL A 173 8.25 15.60 -16.70
N THR A 174 7.23 16.09 -17.40
CA THR A 174 5.82 15.72 -17.26
C THR A 174 5.57 14.32 -17.85
N GLY A 175 6.37 13.35 -17.42
CA GLY A 175 6.35 11.97 -17.90
C GLY A 175 6.51 11.00 -16.73
N SER A 176 5.50 10.16 -16.52
CA SER A 176 5.41 9.14 -15.48
C SER A 176 6.45 8.03 -15.68
N GLY A 177 7.68 8.24 -15.21
CA GLY A 177 8.76 7.25 -15.26
C GLY A 177 9.15 6.75 -13.86
N CYS A 178 9.25 5.44 -13.71
CA CYS A 178 9.64 4.72 -12.50
C CYS A 178 11.16 4.42 -12.52
N PRO A 179 11.89 4.66 -11.42
CA PRO A 179 13.35 4.65 -11.38
C PRO A 179 13.96 3.32 -10.90
N LEU A 180 13.34 2.18 -11.21
CA LEU A 180 13.96 0.88 -10.91
C LEU A 180 15.35 0.73 -11.57
N LEU A 181 15.55 1.44 -12.68
CA LEU A 181 16.80 1.50 -13.44
C LEU A 181 17.14 2.92 -13.92
N SER A 182 16.51 3.98 -13.41
CA SER A 182 16.84 5.35 -13.88
C SER A 182 18.27 5.74 -13.53
N ASP A 183 18.77 5.25 -12.38
CA ASP A 183 20.18 5.37 -11.97
C ASP A 183 21.11 4.68 -12.99
N PHE A 184 20.58 3.76 -13.82
CA PHE A 184 21.24 3.06 -14.91
C PHE A 184 20.74 3.51 -16.31
N GLY A 185 19.98 4.60 -16.39
CA GLY A 185 19.49 5.17 -17.65
C GLY A 185 18.27 4.48 -18.28
N CYS A 186 17.62 3.50 -17.63
CA CYS A 186 16.38 2.90 -18.16
C CYS A 186 15.14 3.43 -17.43
N ASN A 187 14.22 4.04 -18.19
CA ASN A 187 12.95 4.54 -17.69
C ASN A 187 11.87 3.47 -17.85
N ILE A 188 11.37 2.94 -16.74
CA ILE A 188 10.32 1.91 -16.73
C ILE A 188 9.01 2.61 -16.32
N PRO A 189 7.87 2.49 -17.01
CA PRO A 189 6.61 3.09 -16.55
C PRO A 189 6.21 2.61 -15.15
N ALA A 190 5.60 3.51 -14.36
CA ALA A 190 5.11 3.14 -13.03
C ALA A 190 4.00 2.08 -13.15
N PRO A 191 3.99 1.04 -12.30
CA PRO A 191 2.91 0.06 -12.30
C PRO A 191 1.56 0.74 -12.11
N GLU A 192 0.56 0.36 -12.91
CA GLU A 192 -0.81 0.84 -12.71
C GLU A 192 -1.32 0.38 -11.35
N ALA A 193 -1.78 1.33 -10.54
CA ALA A 193 -2.37 1.02 -9.24
C ALA A 193 -3.64 0.19 -9.44
N HIS A 194 -3.88 -0.76 -8.54
CA HIS A 194 -5.10 -1.55 -8.54
C HIS A 194 -6.35 -0.63 -8.44
N PRO A 195 -7.46 -0.91 -9.16
CA PRO A 195 -8.64 -0.03 -9.15
C PRO A 195 -9.18 0.32 -7.76
N ALA A 196 -9.22 -0.64 -6.84
CA ALA A 196 -9.54 -0.38 -5.43
C ALA A 196 -8.62 0.68 -4.78
N SER A 197 -7.30 0.63 -5.00
CA SER A 197 -6.36 1.62 -4.46
C SER A 197 -6.53 3.00 -5.11
N GLN A 198 -6.78 3.03 -6.43
CA GLN A 198 -7.11 4.28 -7.13
C GLN A 198 -8.37 4.92 -6.53
N PHE A 199 -9.42 4.12 -6.30
CA PHE A 199 -10.63 4.60 -5.64
C PHE A 199 -10.34 5.19 -4.26
N LEU A 200 -9.51 4.53 -3.43
CA LEU A 200 -9.14 5.05 -2.11
C LEU A 200 -8.44 6.41 -2.22
N ALA A 201 -7.46 6.53 -3.12
CA ALA A 201 -6.73 7.78 -3.33
C ALA A 201 -7.67 8.92 -3.74
N GLU A 202 -8.51 8.70 -4.75
CA GLU A 202 -9.49 9.68 -5.22
C GLU A 202 -10.53 10.02 -4.13
N TRP A 203 -10.93 9.04 -3.31
CA TRP A 203 -11.93 9.21 -2.25
C TRP A 203 -11.50 10.23 -1.19
N PHE A 204 -10.24 10.16 -0.77
CA PHE A 204 -9.69 11.09 0.22
C PHE A 204 -9.24 12.41 -0.42
N GLU A 205 -8.69 12.38 -1.62
CA GLU A 205 -8.35 13.60 -2.38
C GLU A 205 -9.57 14.50 -2.56
N ALA A 206 -10.71 13.94 -3.00
CA ALA A 206 -11.96 14.67 -3.18
C ALA A 206 -12.54 15.25 -1.87
N ARG A 207 -12.01 14.87 -0.71
CA ARG A 207 -12.41 15.33 0.63
C ARG A 207 -11.32 16.12 1.34
N GLY A 208 -10.43 16.76 0.58
CA GLY A 208 -9.37 17.63 1.12
C GLY A 208 -8.12 16.87 1.57
N GLY A 209 -7.91 15.63 1.09
CA GLY A 209 -6.69 14.86 1.29
C GLY A 209 -6.44 14.36 2.72
N SER A 210 -7.43 14.50 3.61
CA SER A 210 -7.32 14.10 5.01
C SER A 210 -8.39 13.07 5.37
N PRO A 211 -8.03 11.96 6.03
CA PRO A 211 -9.00 11.04 6.65
C PRO A 211 -9.67 11.61 7.91
N GLY A 212 -9.33 12.85 8.32
CA GLY A 212 -9.87 13.52 9.50
C GLY A 212 -9.16 13.13 10.80
N ASN A 213 -9.45 13.84 11.89
CA ASN A 213 -9.01 13.49 13.26
C ASN A 213 -7.50 13.31 13.46
N GLY A 214 -6.67 14.01 12.69
CA GLY A 214 -5.20 13.91 12.75
C GLY A 214 -4.62 12.60 12.19
N LEU A 215 -5.44 11.82 11.48
CA LEU A 215 -5.02 10.63 10.75
C LEU A 215 -4.33 11.04 9.45
N ARG A 216 -3.36 10.23 9.02
CA ARG A 216 -2.58 10.49 7.80
C ARG A 216 -2.93 9.50 6.69
N LEU A 217 -2.71 9.91 5.44
CA LEU A 217 -2.66 8.98 4.31
C LEU A 217 -1.26 8.40 4.18
N CYS A 218 -1.15 7.22 3.57
CA CYS A 218 0.12 6.69 3.13
C CYS A 218 0.74 7.63 2.08
N SER A 219 2.02 7.96 2.24
CA SER A 219 2.72 8.92 1.38
C SER A 219 2.97 8.42 -0.04
N HIS A 220 2.85 7.11 -0.30
CA HIS A 220 2.85 6.59 -1.67
C HIS A 220 1.54 6.96 -2.37
N VAL A 221 1.61 7.89 -3.34
CA VAL A 221 0.45 8.51 -4.01
C VAL A 221 -0.57 7.51 -4.57
N GLY A 222 -0.11 6.36 -5.09
CA GLY A 222 -0.99 5.31 -5.63
C GLY A 222 -1.64 4.37 -4.60
N CYS A 223 -1.34 4.52 -3.31
CA CYS A 223 -1.83 3.63 -2.25
C CYS A 223 -3.23 4.00 -1.76
N GLY A 224 -3.46 5.28 -1.46
CA GLY A 224 -4.73 5.79 -0.95
C GLY A 224 -5.14 5.31 0.46
N ARG A 225 -4.38 4.41 1.11
CA ARG A 225 -4.73 3.90 2.44
C ARG A 225 -4.58 4.97 3.52
N PRO A 226 -5.64 5.26 4.31
CA PRO A 226 -5.55 6.08 5.51
C PRO A 226 -5.10 5.26 6.72
N GLU A 227 -4.50 5.94 7.68
CA GLU A 227 -4.42 5.44 9.04
C GLU A 227 -5.82 5.19 9.60
N THR A 228 -5.98 4.12 10.37
CA THR A 228 -7.21 3.84 11.13
C THR A 228 -7.11 4.33 12.57
N ARG A 229 -5.88 4.53 13.06
CA ARG A 229 -5.55 5.17 14.35
C ARG A 229 -4.33 6.09 14.19
N ARG A 230 -4.16 7.06 15.07
CA ARG A 230 -2.99 7.96 15.03
C ARG A 230 -1.67 7.18 15.18
N HIS A 231 -0.68 7.53 14.36
CA HIS A 231 0.67 6.96 14.40
C HIS A 231 0.68 5.44 14.16
N GLU A 232 -0.21 4.98 13.29
CA GLU A 232 -0.26 3.58 12.85
C GLU A 232 0.87 3.29 11.87
N PHE A 233 1.11 4.23 10.95
CA PHE A 233 2.03 4.06 9.86
C PHE A 233 3.47 4.30 10.29
N ARG A 234 4.40 3.60 9.63
CA ARG A 234 5.82 3.76 9.88
C ARG A 234 6.31 5.05 9.24
N ARG A 235 7.04 5.86 10.01
CA ARG A 235 7.72 7.04 9.48
C ARG A 235 9.00 6.64 8.77
N CYS A 236 9.40 7.44 7.77
CA CYS A 236 10.77 7.34 7.24
C CYS A 236 11.77 7.57 8.38
N SER A 237 12.72 6.67 8.55
CA SER A 237 13.69 6.73 9.63
C SER A 237 14.72 7.85 9.47
N VAL A 238 14.84 8.42 8.26
CA VAL A 238 15.78 9.51 7.96
C VAL A 238 15.13 10.87 8.22
N CYS A 239 14.05 11.19 7.50
CA CYS A 239 13.42 12.51 7.60
C CYS A 239 12.26 12.57 8.59
N GLY A 240 11.65 11.45 9.00
CA GLY A 240 10.45 11.46 9.85
C GLY A 240 9.18 12.10 9.26
N ALA A 241 9.25 12.77 8.10
CA ALA A 241 8.17 13.59 7.54
C ALA A 241 7.09 12.77 6.79
N VAL A 242 7.47 11.68 6.15
CA VAL A 242 6.57 10.80 5.37
C VAL A 242 6.23 9.52 6.12
N ASN A 243 5.06 8.95 5.82
CA ASN A 243 4.47 7.83 6.54
C ASN A 243 3.99 6.74 5.56
N TYR A 244 4.28 5.47 5.87
CA TYR A 244 3.96 4.34 5.00
C TYR A 244 3.17 3.26 5.72
N CYS A 245 2.14 2.76 5.04
CA CYS A 245 1.36 1.61 5.53
C CYS A 245 2.14 0.29 5.42
N SER A 246 3.22 0.25 4.64
CA SER A 246 4.01 -0.94 4.34
C SER A 246 5.43 -0.52 3.88
N ARG A 247 6.46 -1.35 4.12
CA ARG A 247 7.80 -1.26 3.51
C ARG A 247 7.76 -1.30 1.98
N ALA A 248 6.81 -2.01 1.37
CA ALA A 248 6.64 -2.01 -0.08
C ALA A 248 6.21 -0.63 -0.59
N CYS A 249 5.25 0.03 0.07
CA CYS A 249 4.91 1.42 -0.24
C CYS A 249 6.08 2.37 -0.01
N GLN A 250 6.85 2.19 1.07
CA GLN A 250 8.08 2.95 1.30
C GLN A 250 9.07 2.78 0.15
N ALA A 251 9.31 1.54 -0.30
CA ALA A 251 10.25 1.25 -1.37
C ALA A 251 9.80 1.83 -2.73
N LEU A 252 8.49 1.77 -3.03
CA LEU A 252 7.93 2.36 -4.25
C LEU A 252 8.02 3.89 -4.26
N ASP A 253 7.68 4.54 -3.15
CA ASP A 253 7.78 5.99 -3.03
C ASP A 253 9.24 6.47 -2.98
N TRP A 254 10.13 5.71 -2.32
CA TRP A 254 11.57 5.95 -2.32
C TRP A 254 12.13 5.99 -3.72
N LYS A 255 11.78 4.97 -4.53
CA LYS A 255 12.10 4.95 -5.96
C LYS A 255 11.55 6.23 -6.60
N LEU A 256 10.22 6.41 -6.63
CA LEU A 256 9.57 7.42 -7.46
C LEU A 256 9.96 8.87 -7.18
N ARG A 257 10.10 9.27 -5.92
CA ARG A 257 10.32 10.68 -5.56
C ARG A 257 11.07 10.89 -4.26
N HIS A 258 10.78 10.09 -3.24
CA HIS A 258 11.19 10.42 -1.88
C HIS A 258 12.72 10.41 -1.70
N LYS A 259 13.47 9.59 -2.46
CA LYS A 259 14.94 9.59 -2.43
C LYS A 259 15.55 10.97 -2.69
N MET A 260 14.92 11.80 -3.52
CA MET A 260 15.42 13.13 -3.88
C MET A 260 15.09 14.20 -2.84
N ASP A 261 13.97 14.04 -2.14
CA ASP A 261 13.46 15.01 -1.17
C ASP A 261 13.84 14.65 0.28
N CYS A 262 14.41 13.47 0.52
CA CYS A 262 14.68 12.97 1.87
C CYS A 262 15.94 13.63 2.46
N ALA A 263 15.73 14.53 3.42
CA ALA A 263 16.80 15.09 4.25
C ALA A 263 16.54 14.76 5.74
N PRO A 264 17.59 14.51 6.55
CA PRO A 264 17.44 14.45 7.99
C PRO A 264 16.77 15.71 8.51
N VAL A 265 15.79 15.58 9.40
CA VAL A 265 15.26 16.75 10.11
C VAL A 265 16.40 17.28 10.97
N GLU A 266 16.82 18.52 10.70
CA GLU A 266 17.69 19.24 11.64
C GLU A 266 16.98 19.22 12.99
N ARG A 267 17.64 18.62 13.97
CA ARG A 267 17.10 18.45 15.31
C ARG A 267 17.13 19.84 15.96
N TRP A 268 16.10 20.64 15.73
CA TRP A 268 15.89 21.87 16.47
C TRP A 268 15.70 21.49 17.95
N LEU A 269 16.76 21.71 18.73
CA LEU A 269 16.63 22.00 20.15
C LEU A 269 15.74 23.24 20.22
N ASP A 270 14.47 23.06 20.59
CA ASP A 270 13.58 24.05 21.22
C ASP A 270 12.14 23.52 21.15
N ASP A 271 11.73 22.78 22.19
CA ASP A 271 10.42 23.02 22.80
C ASP A 271 10.46 22.52 24.26
N ASN A 272 10.97 23.39 25.13
CA ASN A 272 10.55 23.43 26.52
C ASN A 272 9.12 23.98 26.52
N GLY A 273 8.09 23.15 26.74
CA GLY A 273 6.75 23.71 26.79
C GLY A 273 5.56 22.76 26.86
N ASP A 274 5.65 21.61 27.53
CA ASP A 274 4.44 20.96 28.07
C ASP A 274 4.80 20.35 29.44
N VAL A 275 4.79 21.23 30.44
CA VAL A 275 4.81 20.88 31.86
C VAL A 275 3.41 20.40 32.24
N ALA A 276 3.38 19.18 32.79
CA ALA A 276 2.46 18.62 33.79
C ALA A 276 0.98 19.04 33.77
N ASP A 277 0.09 18.04 33.69
CA ASP A 277 -0.96 17.89 34.69
C ASP A 277 -1.42 16.43 34.79
N ASP A 278 -1.86 16.07 35.99
CA ASP A 278 -2.51 14.83 36.45
C ASP A 278 -1.62 13.72 37.05
N VAL A 279 -1.03 14.04 38.22
CA VAL A 279 -0.88 13.08 39.34
C VAL A 279 -1.35 13.73 40.65
N ALA A 280 -2.53 13.35 41.12
CA ALA A 280 -3.08 13.41 42.49
C ALA A 280 -4.59 13.08 42.35
N ASP A 281 -5.26 12.19 43.08
CA ASP A 281 -5.07 11.59 44.39
C ASP A 281 -5.79 10.22 44.39
N ASP A 282 -5.24 9.25 45.13
CA ASP A 282 -6.03 8.29 45.94
C ASP A 282 -5.08 7.33 46.67
N ILE A 283 -4.55 7.78 47.82
CA ILE A 283 -4.13 6.90 48.91
C ILE A 283 -4.58 7.53 50.22
N MET A 284 -5.55 6.90 50.88
CA MET A 284 -5.71 6.61 52.32
C MET A 284 -7.19 6.22 52.51
N GLU A 285 -7.58 5.10 53.13
CA GLU A 285 -7.07 4.50 54.36
C GLU A 285 -7.62 3.06 54.49
N GLU A 286 -6.77 2.12 54.91
CA GLU A 286 -7.18 0.88 55.58
C GLU A 286 -6.84 1.07 57.07
N SER A 287 -7.87 1.20 57.92
CA SER A 287 -7.93 0.81 59.34
C SER A 287 -9.35 1.01 59.86
#